data_AF-A0A6P7GTK8-F1
#
_entry.id   AF-A0A6P7GTK8-F1
#
_cell.length_a   1.000
_cell.length_b   1.000
_cell.length_c   1.000
_cell.angle_alpha   90.00
_cell.angle_beta   90.00
_cell.angle_gamma   90.00
#
_symmetry.space_group_name_H-M   'P 1'
#
loop_
_entity.id
_entity.type
_entity.pdbx_description
1 polymer ?
#
loop_
_entity_poly.entity_id
_entity_poly.type
_entity_poly.pdbx_seq_one_letter_code
_entity_poly.pdbx_strand_id
1 'polypeptide(L)'
;MSLGKGDHPPITPMKAASRNELDGDSWKLYDYITRHFIGTLAKDCRYLTTTAIMTINNEEFSVTGKALTEPGFTTVMPWQALGKNEILPDLTANELVPITEAKITEHQTQPPDYLTEAELITLMEKHGIGTDASIPVHINNICQRNYVTVISGRKLKPTSLGIVLVHGYQKIDAELVLPTMRSAVEEQLNLIAVGKANFHDVLKHTVEIFKLKFQYFVKNIDCMDQLFEVTFSPLSASGKAHSRCGKCRRYMKYIQAKPARLHCPQCDETYSLPQNGTIKLFKELKCPLDDFELLCWTMGNKGKSFVFCPYCYNNPPFKDMRKGNGCNSCSHPTCAYSLTSNGVCNCAECEYGVLVLDPSSGPKWKLGCNRCDTIINLFDGAQKVAVLEENCDCGAQFVQVEYKQEKNKLEGSTEAKGCVFCSPQFSKLVDRPKTAVISRQRVFRGGKAPGGRGRGGRGGRGRAPQDKMAQLAAYFV
;
A
#
# COMPACT_ATOMS: atom_id res chain seq x y z
N MET A 1 43.00 8.76 -2.94
CA MET A 1 42.75 8.05 -4.21
C MET A 1 42.85 6.56 -3.96
N SER A 2 41.73 5.86 -4.00
CA SER A 2 41.70 4.40 -3.93
C SER A 2 42.20 3.86 -5.28
N LEU A 3 43.47 3.43 -5.32
CA LEU A 3 44.00 2.59 -6.40
C LEU A 3 43.25 1.24 -6.34
N GLY A 4 42.19 1.10 -7.12
CA GLY A 4 41.25 0.00 -6.96
C GLY A 4 40.54 -0.42 -8.25
N LYS A 5 41.28 -0.54 -9.36
CA LYS A 5 40.97 -1.37 -10.55
C LYS A 5 42.19 -1.28 -11.48
N GLY A 6 43.01 -2.33 -11.49
CA GLY A 6 44.45 -2.29 -11.78
C GLY A 6 44.92 -1.90 -13.18
N ASP A 7 44.06 -1.73 -14.19
CA ASP A 7 44.50 -1.50 -15.58
C ASP A 7 43.80 -0.31 -16.28
N HIS A 8 42.94 0.44 -15.58
CA HIS A 8 42.22 1.57 -16.15
C HIS A 8 42.58 2.86 -15.41
N PRO A 9 43.30 3.80 -16.06
CA PRO A 9 43.54 5.11 -15.47
C PRO A 9 42.21 5.85 -15.28
N PRO A 10 42.10 6.74 -14.28
CA PRO A 10 40.93 7.61 -14.14
C PRO A 10 40.73 8.46 -15.40
N ILE A 11 39.53 9.02 -15.57
CA ILE A 11 39.24 9.92 -16.68
C ILE A 11 40.12 11.18 -16.52
N THR A 12 41.08 11.37 -17.42
CA THR A 12 42.04 12.48 -17.40
C THR A 12 42.14 13.18 -18.75
N PRO A 13 42.39 14.50 -18.80
CA PRO A 13 42.59 15.21 -20.05
C PRO A 13 43.88 14.74 -20.75
N MET A 14 43.77 14.30 -22.01
CA MET A 14 44.91 13.80 -22.80
C MET A 14 45.63 14.91 -23.59
N LYS A 15 44.91 15.99 -23.91
CA LYS A 15 45.42 17.13 -24.68
C LYS A 15 44.77 18.41 -24.18
N ALA A 16 45.51 19.51 -24.19
CA ALA A 16 44.95 20.84 -24.03
C ALA A 16 44.02 21.16 -25.22
N ALA A 17 42.81 21.63 -24.91
CA ALA A 17 41.84 22.10 -25.90
C ALA A 17 41.46 23.56 -25.61
N SER A 18 41.22 24.34 -26.66
CA SER A 18 40.70 25.70 -26.53
C SER A 18 39.16 25.71 -26.62
N ARG A 19 38.52 26.77 -26.09
CA ARG A 19 37.05 26.91 -26.09
C ARG A 19 36.43 26.90 -27.48
N ASN A 20 37.22 27.24 -28.50
CA ASN A 20 36.77 27.28 -29.90
C ASN A 20 36.85 25.90 -30.59
N GLU A 21 37.51 24.92 -29.97
CA GLU A 21 37.68 23.57 -30.52
C GLU A 21 36.55 22.61 -30.13
N LEU A 22 35.76 22.95 -29.10
CA LEU A 22 34.69 22.13 -28.56
C LEU A 22 33.37 22.89 -28.57
N ASP A 23 32.26 22.18 -28.82
CA ASP A 23 30.92 22.74 -28.66
C ASP A 23 30.62 23.05 -27.18
N GLY A 24 29.55 23.80 -26.94
CA GLY A 24 29.25 24.33 -25.61
C GLY A 24 29.11 23.29 -24.49
N ASP A 25 28.56 22.10 -24.77
CA ASP A 25 28.39 21.07 -23.75
C ASP A 25 29.64 20.22 -23.61
N SER A 26 30.31 19.87 -24.72
CA SER A 26 31.62 19.22 -24.68
C SER A 26 32.67 20.08 -23.95
N TRP A 27 32.64 21.40 -24.12
CA TRP A 27 33.52 22.32 -23.40
C TRP A 27 33.26 22.31 -21.90
N LYS A 28 32.00 22.34 -21.46
CA LYS A 28 31.66 22.27 -20.02
C LYS A 28 32.15 20.96 -19.40
N LEU A 29 31.98 19.84 -20.10
CA LEU A 29 32.44 18.54 -19.62
C LEU A 29 33.98 18.48 -19.58
N TYR A 30 34.64 18.97 -20.63
CA TYR A 30 36.11 19.05 -20.68
C TYR A 30 36.68 19.95 -19.58
N ASP A 31 36.12 21.15 -19.37
CA ASP A 31 36.52 22.08 -18.31
C ASP A 31 36.34 21.46 -16.92
N TYR A 32 35.21 20.78 -16.69
CA TYR A 32 34.95 20.06 -15.44
C TYR A 32 35.99 18.95 -15.19
N ILE A 33 36.22 18.06 -16.16
CA ILE A 33 37.21 16.97 -16.05
C ILE A 33 38.61 17.54 -15.83
N THR A 34 39.00 18.56 -16.60
CA THR A 34 40.33 19.16 -16.54
C THR A 34 40.58 19.85 -15.19
N ARG A 35 39.61 20.64 -14.70
CA ARG A 35 39.69 21.26 -13.38
C ARG A 35 39.71 20.24 -12.26
N HIS A 36 38.96 19.14 -12.40
CA HIS A 36 38.99 18.06 -11.42
C HIS A 36 40.37 17.39 -11.38
N PHE A 37 40.94 17.08 -12.54
CA PHE A 37 42.30 16.54 -12.64
C PHE A 37 43.37 17.49 -12.09
N ILE A 38 43.31 18.78 -12.40
CA ILE A 38 44.25 19.77 -11.84
C ILE A 38 44.05 19.90 -10.33
N GLY A 39 42.79 19.85 -9.87
CA GLY A 39 42.42 19.89 -8.45
C GLY A 39 43.01 18.74 -7.65
N THR A 40 43.09 17.53 -8.21
CA THR A 40 43.72 16.38 -7.53
C THR A 40 45.23 16.49 -7.40
N LEU A 41 45.88 17.38 -8.16
CA LEU A 41 47.30 17.71 -8.07
C LEU A 41 47.58 18.96 -7.22
N ALA A 42 46.54 19.70 -6.83
CA ALA A 42 46.66 20.89 -6.01
C ALA A 42 46.80 20.55 -4.51
N LYS A 43 47.20 21.54 -3.71
CA LYS A 43 47.27 21.39 -2.25
C LYS A 43 45.87 21.24 -1.63
N ASP A 44 45.79 20.59 -0.49
CA ASP A 44 44.53 20.47 0.26
C ASP A 44 43.97 21.84 0.68
N CYS A 45 42.64 21.94 0.72
CA CYS A 45 41.96 23.08 1.33
C CYS A 45 42.03 22.98 2.85
N ARG A 46 42.50 24.04 3.52
CA ARG A 46 42.63 24.12 4.98
C ARG A 46 41.69 25.17 5.55
N TYR A 47 41.00 24.82 6.62
CA TYR A 47 40.10 25.72 7.33
C TYR A 47 40.14 25.43 8.83
N LEU A 48 39.87 26.45 9.63
CA LEU A 48 39.69 26.33 11.07
C LEU A 48 38.21 26.09 11.36
N THR A 49 37.92 25.05 12.14
CA THR A 49 36.57 24.81 12.68
C THR A 49 36.58 25.15 14.16
N THR A 50 35.73 26.07 14.57
CA THR A 50 35.53 26.43 15.97
C THR A 50 34.16 25.96 16.38
N THR A 51 34.08 25.11 17.39
CA THR A 51 32.81 24.67 17.98
C THR A 51 32.71 25.21 19.39
N ALA A 52 31.70 26.05 19.64
CA ALA A 52 31.38 26.53 20.98
C ALA A 52 30.18 25.75 21.52
N ILE A 53 30.32 25.25 22.75
CA ILE A 53 29.26 24.57 23.49
C ILE A 53 28.85 25.53 24.60
N MET A 54 27.56 25.86 24.63
CA MET A 54 26.96 26.76 25.60
C MET A 54 25.96 25.98 26.43
N THR A 55 26.04 26.11 27.75
CA THR A 55 25.12 25.46 28.68
C THR A 55 24.12 26.49 29.19
N ILE A 56 22.83 26.23 28.99
CA ILE A 56 21.74 27.03 29.54
C ILE A 56 21.01 26.15 30.54
N ASN A 57 21.15 26.45 31.84
CA ASN A 57 20.68 25.59 32.93
C ASN A 57 21.24 24.16 32.81
N ASN A 58 20.40 23.19 32.43
CA ASN A 58 20.76 21.77 32.27
C ASN A 58 20.80 21.32 30.80
N GLU A 59 20.67 22.24 29.84
CA GLU A 59 20.65 21.93 28.41
C GLU A 59 21.92 22.46 27.72
N GLU A 60 22.46 21.66 26.79
CA GLU A 60 23.64 22.01 25.99
C GLU A 60 23.23 22.41 24.57
N PHE A 61 23.76 23.53 24.11
CA PHE A 61 23.59 24.06 22.77
C PHE A 61 24.97 24.16 22.11
N SER A 62 25.09 23.74 20.85
CA SER A 62 26.34 23.82 20.11
C SER A 62 26.20 24.73 18.90
N VAL A 63 27.19 25.60 18.69
CA VAL A 63 27.35 26.35 17.44
C VAL A 63 28.73 26.05 16.86
N THR A 64 28.80 25.83 15.54
CA THR A 64 30.06 25.55 14.85
C THR A 64 30.27 26.59 13.76
N GLY A 65 31.41 27.25 13.79
CA GLY A 65 31.88 28.13 12.72
C GLY A 65 33.05 27.55 11.96
N LYS A 66 33.20 27.98 10.71
CA LYS A 66 34.28 27.58 9.81
C LYS A 66 34.91 28.81 9.18
N ALA A 67 36.22 28.95 9.35
CA ALA A 67 37.02 30.01 8.76
C ALA A 67 38.03 29.44 7.77
N LEU A 68 37.90 29.80 6.48
CA LEU A 68 38.84 29.38 5.45
C LEU A 68 40.23 29.97 5.71
N THR A 69 41.26 29.13 5.74
CA THR A 69 42.66 29.57 5.93
C THR A 69 43.45 29.50 4.62
N GLU A 70 43.38 28.37 3.91
CA GLU A 70 44.03 28.17 2.62
C GLU A 70 43.03 27.49 1.66
N PRO A 71 42.70 28.09 0.50
CA PRO A 71 41.71 27.51 -0.41
C PRO A 71 42.17 26.22 -1.11
N GLY A 72 43.48 26.03 -1.32
CA GLY A 72 44.01 24.83 -1.95
C GLY A 72 43.32 24.51 -3.30
N PHE A 73 42.92 23.25 -3.48
CA PHE A 73 42.25 22.78 -4.69
C PHE A 73 40.95 23.53 -5.04
N THR A 74 40.28 24.15 -4.07
CA THR A 74 39.00 24.84 -4.32
C THR A 74 39.18 26.11 -5.16
N THR A 75 40.41 26.63 -5.30
CA THR A 75 40.73 27.70 -6.27
C THR A 75 40.50 27.24 -7.71
N VAL A 76 40.78 25.96 -8.00
CA VAL A 76 40.60 25.38 -9.34
C VAL A 76 39.17 24.83 -9.52
N MET A 77 38.60 24.29 -8.44
CA MET A 77 37.24 23.74 -8.36
C MET A 77 36.30 24.63 -7.50
N PRO A 78 35.85 25.79 -8.01
CA PRO A 78 35.09 26.76 -7.22
C PRO A 78 33.74 26.24 -6.71
N TRP A 79 33.15 25.23 -7.36
CA TRP A 79 31.91 24.58 -6.90
C TRP A 79 32.09 23.73 -5.64
N GLN A 80 33.34 23.45 -5.24
CA GLN A 80 33.66 22.82 -3.95
C GLN A 80 34.22 23.81 -2.92
N ALA A 81 34.24 25.11 -3.23
CA ALA A 81 34.66 26.11 -2.28
C ALA A 81 33.73 26.12 -1.06
N LEU A 82 34.32 26.31 0.12
CA LEU A 82 33.54 26.57 1.33
C LEU A 82 32.69 27.84 1.10
N GLY A 83 31.46 27.84 1.62
CA GLY A 83 30.55 28.98 1.55
C GLY A 83 31.11 30.22 2.28
N LYS A 84 30.29 31.27 2.43
CA LYS A 84 30.70 32.45 3.20
C LYS A 84 31.22 32.01 4.57
N ASN A 85 32.37 32.56 4.98
CA ASN A 85 32.98 32.32 6.28
C ASN A 85 31.94 32.52 7.39
N GLU A 86 31.57 31.44 8.08
CA GLU A 86 30.80 31.48 9.32
C GLU A 86 31.81 31.60 10.45
N ILE A 87 32.43 32.78 10.57
CA ILE A 87 33.36 33.06 11.66
C ILE A 87 32.52 33.29 12.91
N LEU A 88 32.76 32.46 13.93
CA LEU A 88 32.24 32.74 15.26
C LEU A 88 32.98 33.94 15.84
N PRO A 89 32.30 34.79 16.63
CA PRO A 89 32.99 35.79 17.42
C PRO A 89 34.04 35.13 18.33
N ASP A 90 35.07 35.88 18.71
CA ASP A 90 36.03 35.42 19.69
C ASP A 90 35.31 35.19 21.01
N LEU A 91 35.18 33.91 21.40
CA LEU A 91 34.57 33.46 22.64
C LEU A 91 35.64 32.89 23.55
N THR A 92 35.60 33.26 24.83
CA THR A 92 36.50 32.70 25.84
C THR A 92 35.81 31.60 26.66
N ALA A 93 36.59 30.61 27.12
CA ALA A 93 36.04 29.55 27.95
C ALA A 93 35.50 30.13 29.27
N ASN A 94 34.29 29.71 29.66
CA ASN A 94 33.53 30.21 30.81
C ASN A 94 33.03 31.66 30.70
N GLU A 95 33.02 32.25 29.51
CA GLU A 95 32.38 33.54 29.27
C GLU A 95 30.85 33.43 29.42
N LEU A 96 30.25 34.41 30.11
CA LEU A 96 28.81 34.51 30.26
C LEU A 96 28.22 35.33 29.10
N VAL A 97 27.46 34.66 28.23
CA VAL A 97 26.81 35.29 27.07
C VAL A 97 25.32 35.53 27.37
N PRO A 98 24.79 36.77 27.23
CA PRO A 98 23.38 37.03 27.46
C PRO A 98 22.51 36.45 26.33
N ILE A 99 21.37 35.86 26.70
CA ILE A 99 20.37 35.36 25.73
C ILE A 99 19.48 36.52 25.29
N THR A 100 19.59 36.91 24.02
CA THR A 100 18.78 38.00 23.46
C THR A 100 17.36 37.54 23.10
N GLU A 101 17.22 36.33 22.54
CA GLU A 101 15.95 35.81 22.06
C GLU A 101 15.94 34.28 22.10
N ALA A 102 14.81 33.70 22.48
CA ALA A 102 14.54 32.27 22.39
C ALA A 102 13.21 32.06 21.64
N LYS A 103 13.23 31.26 20.58
CA LYS A 103 12.07 30.98 19.72
C LYS A 103 11.84 29.48 19.61
N ILE A 104 10.59 29.07 19.75
CA ILE A 104 10.16 27.70 19.43
C ILE A 104 9.66 27.71 17.99
N THR A 105 10.28 26.91 17.13
CA THR A 105 9.87 26.77 15.73
C THR A 105 9.20 25.42 15.51
N GLU A 106 8.03 25.44 14.90
CA GLU A 106 7.35 24.22 14.46
C GLU A 106 7.92 23.78 13.11
N HIS A 107 8.28 22.50 13.01
CA HIS A 107 8.74 21.87 11.78
C HIS A 107 7.94 20.58 11.53
N GLN A 108 7.77 20.23 10.26
CA GLN A 108 7.13 18.98 9.86
C GLN A 108 8.14 18.08 9.14
N THR A 109 8.09 16.78 9.43
CA THR A 109 8.84 15.78 8.67
C THR A 109 8.34 15.72 7.24
N GLN A 110 9.25 15.75 6.27
CA GLN A 110 8.90 15.56 4.86
C GLN A 110 9.24 14.13 4.42
N PRO A 111 8.46 13.56 3.49
CA PRO A 111 8.83 12.28 2.89
C PRO A 111 10.15 12.42 2.11
N PRO A 112 10.88 11.31 1.91
CA PRO A 112 12.04 11.29 1.02
C PRO A 112 11.66 11.82 -0.37
N ASP A 113 12.52 12.64 -0.95
CA ASP A 113 12.34 13.15 -2.30
C ASP A 113 12.65 12.07 -3.36
N TYR A 114 12.24 12.31 -4.59
CA TYR A 114 12.59 11.45 -5.72
C TYR A 114 14.10 11.49 -6.00
N LEU A 115 14.63 10.34 -6.39
CA LEU A 115 16.05 10.20 -6.73
C LEU A 115 16.39 11.03 -7.96
N THR A 116 17.48 11.78 -7.88
CA THR A 116 18.19 12.28 -9.05
C THR A 116 18.85 11.13 -9.81
N GLU A 117 19.16 11.36 -11.08
CA GLU A 117 19.91 10.40 -11.88
C GLU A 117 21.26 10.01 -11.23
N ALA A 118 21.98 10.97 -10.65
CA ALA A 118 23.25 10.73 -9.96
C ALA A 118 23.09 9.90 -8.68
N GLU A 119 22.06 10.15 -7.89
CA GLU A 119 21.75 9.34 -6.70
C GLU A 119 21.36 7.92 -7.08
N LEU A 120 20.61 7.75 -8.18
CA LEU A 120 20.28 6.41 -8.69
C LEU A 120 21.53 5.67 -9.15
N ILE A 121 22.45 6.32 -9.87
CA ILE A 121 23.74 5.73 -10.27
C ILE A 121 24.50 5.26 -9.03
N THR A 122 24.62 6.12 -8.02
CA THR A 122 25.31 5.80 -6.75
C THR A 122 24.68 4.58 -6.06
N LEU A 123 23.35 4.48 -6.07
CA LEU A 123 22.64 3.33 -5.51
C LEU A 123 22.85 2.06 -6.34
N MET A 124 22.84 2.16 -7.67
CA MET A 124 23.12 1.03 -8.55
C MET A 124 24.53 0.47 -8.31
N GLU A 125 25.54 1.34 -8.21
CA GLU A 125 26.92 0.96 -7.87
C GLU A 125 27.00 0.30 -6.49
N LYS A 126 26.38 0.92 -5.47
CA LYS A 126 26.33 0.38 -4.11
C LYS A 126 25.70 -1.02 -4.04
N HIS A 127 24.71 -1.28 -4.89
CA HIS A 127 24.02 -2.57 -4.96
C HIS A 127 24.63 -3.53 -6.00
N GLY A 128 25.72 -3.15 -6.68
CA GLY A 128 26.36 -3.98 -7.71
C GLY A 128 25.48 -4.24 -8.93
N ILE A 129 24.65 -3.27 -9.33
CA ILE A 129 23.77 -3.37 -10.48
C ILE A 129 24.40 -2.64 -11.67
N GLY A 130 24.83 -3.42 -12.64
CA GLY A 130 25.46 -2.90 -13.85
C GLY A 130 26.90 -2.42 -13.63
N THR A 131 27.50 -1.97 -14.71
CA THR A 131 28.86 -1.43 -14.76
C THR A 131 28.84 0.00 -15.29
N ASP A 132 29.98 0.69 -15.25
CA ASP A 132 30.17 2.05 -15.78
C ASP A 132 29.64 2.21 -17.21
N ALA A 133 29.67 1.13 -18.01
CA ALA A 133 29.14 1.11 -19.37
C ALA A 133 27.62 0.84 -19.46
N SER A 134 27.04 0.08 -18.53
CA SER A 134 25.64 -0.36 -18.63
C SER A 134 24.66 0.47 -17.80
N ILE A 135 25.13 1.13 -16.73
CA ILE A 135 24.26 1.94 -15.87
C ILE A 135 23.53 3.05 -16.64
N PRO A 136 24.21 3.88 -17.47
CA PRO A 136 23.52 4.92 -18.25
C PRO A 136 22.49 4.33 -19.22
N VAL A 137 22.78 3.17 -19.80
CA VAL A 137 21.88 2.45 -20.71
C VAL A 137 20.63 1.96 -19.97
N HIS A 138 20.78 1.43 -18.75
CA HIS A 138 19.64 0.99 -17.93
C HIS A 138 18.71 2.15 -17.59
N ILE A 139 19.27 3.29 -17.18
CA ILE A 139 18.50 4.50 -16.85
C ILE A 139 17.79 5.02 -18.11
N ASN A 140 18.50 5.11 -19.24
CA ASN A 140 17.89 5.56 -20.49
C ASN A 140 16.75 4.63 -20.94
N ASN A 141 16.92 3.31 -20.83
CA ASN A 141 15.89 2.33 -21.21
C ASN A 141 14.59 2.49 -20.41
N ILE A 142 14.67 2.71 -19.08
CA ILE A 142 13.45 2.88 -18.26
C ILE A 142 12.76 4.22 -18.53
N CYS A 143 13.51 5.25 -18.90
CA CYS A 143 12.97 6.54 -19.37
C CYS A 143 12.29 6.38 -20.73
N GLN A 144 12.96 5.77 -21.71
CA GLN A 144 12.42 5.54 -23.06
C GLN A 144 11.15 4.68 -23.06
N ARG A 145 11.10 3.68 -22.17
CA ARG A 145 9.91 2.82 -21.98
C ARG A 145 8.80 3.46 -21.13
N ASN A 146 8.97 4.72 -20.73
CA ASN A 146 7.99 5.49 -19.96
C ASN A 146 7.62 4.85 -18.61
N TYR A 147 8.58 4.15 -17.96
CA TYR A 147 8.41 3.67 -16.58
C TYR A 147 8.71 4.77 -15.56
N VAL A 148 9.57 5.71 -15.93
CA VAL A 148 9.93 6.89 -15.16
C VAL A 148 9.95 8.10 -16.09
N THR A 149 9.66 9.28 -15.55
CA THR A 149 9.82 10.56 -16.26
C THR A 149 10.81 11.44 -15.51
N VAL A 150 11.54 12.26 -16.26
CA VAL A 150 12.49 13.23 -15.70
C VAL A 150 11.74 14.53 -15.42
N ILE A 151 11.73 14.95 -14.16
CA ILE A 151 11.13 16.23 -13.74
C ILE A 151 12.23 17.28 -13.46
N SER A 152 11.82 18.50 -13.11
CA SER A 152 12.72 19.60 -12.74
C SER A 152 13.78 19.16 -11.72
N GLY A 153 15.03 19.55 -11.95
CA GLY A 153 16.17 19.11 -11.14
C GLY A 153 16.73 17.73 -11.52
N ARG A 154 16.39 17.19 -12.71
CA ARG A 154 16.80 15.85 -13.19
C ARG A 154 16.46 14.73 -12.20
N LYS A 155 15.29 14.83 -11.57
CA LYS A 155 14.75 13.79 -10.69
C LYS A 155 13.91 12.79 -11.48
N LEU A 156 13.99 11.53 -11.11
CA LEU A 156 13.28 10.42 -11.75
C LEU A 156 11.99 10.15 -10.98
N LYS A 157 10.87 10.52 -11.58
CA LYS A 157 9.54 10.27 -11.03
C LYS A 157 8.94 9.02 -11.67
N PRO A 158 8.56 7.98 -10.89
CA PRO A 158 7.85 6.83 -11.43
C PRO A 158 6.52 7.22 -12.08
N THR A 159 6.25 6.65 -13.26
CA THR A 159 4.92 6.76 -13.89
C THR A 159 3.96 5.76 -13.28
N SER A 160 2.65 5.93 -13.52
CA SER A 160 1.67 4.90 -13.15
C SER A 160 2.03 3.54 -13.74
N LEU A 161 2.61 3.49 -14.94
CA LEU A 161 3.05 2.25 -15.59
C LEU A 161 4.21 1.61 -14.84
N GLY A 162 5.24 2.38 -14.51
CA GLY A 162 6.37 1.88 -13.73
C GLY A 162 5.94 1.36 -12.36
N ILE A 163 5.07 2.09 -11.66
CA ILE A 163 4.56 1.71 -10.33
C ILE A 163 3.79 0.39 -10.40
N VAL A 164 2.84 0.25 -11.32
CA VAL A 164 2.03 -0.96 -11.45
C VAL A 164 2.87 -2.16 -11.87
N LEU A 165 3.83 -1.95 -12.76
CA LEU A 165 4.73 -2.99 -13.24
C LEU A 165 5.57 -3.53 -12.08
N VAL A 166 6.15 -2.67 -11.24
CA VAL A 166 6.91 -3.06 -10.05
C VAL A 166 6.01 -3.77 -9.03
N HIS A 167 4.83 -3.24 -8.72
CA HIS A 167 3.90 -3.93 -7.79
C HIS A 167 3.41 -5.27 -8.34
N GLY A 168 3.21 -5.38 -9.66
CA GLY A 168 2.85 -6.62 -10.34
C GLY A 168 3.91 -7.69 -10.18
N TYR A 169 5.18 -7.35 -10.47
CA TYR A 169 6.30 -8.26 -10.23
C TYR A 169 6.42 -8.62 -8.75
N GLN A 170 6.36 -7.64 -7.85
CA GLN A 170 6.48 -7.87 -6.42
C GLN A 170 5.41 -8.81 -5.85
N LYS A 171 4.18 -8.71 -6.36
CA LYS A 171 3.05 -9.55 -5.95
C LYS A 171 3.22 -11.01 -6.40
N ILE A 172 3.86 -11.21 -7.56
CA ILE A 172 4.12 -12.55 -8.08
C ILE A 172 5.38 -13.12 -7.41
N ASP A 173 6.53 -12.49 -7.62
CA ASP A 173 7.82 -12.89 -7.07
C ASP A 173 8.61 -11.64 -6.66
N ALA A 174 8.71 -11.41 -5.35
CA ALA A 174 9.39 -10.26 -4.77
C ALA A 174 10.88 -10.19 -5.15
N GLU A 175 11.54 -11.31 -5.43
CA GLU A 175 12.96 -11.30 -5.81
C GLU A 175 13.20 -10.67 -7.19
N LEU A 176 12.18 -10.56 -8.05
CA LEU A 176 12.30 -9.95 -9.39
C LEU A 176 12.46 -8.42 -9.33
N VAL A 177 12.02 -7.78 -8.24
CA VAL A 177 12.11 -6.32 -8.06
C VAL A 177 13.24 -5.91 -7.11
N LEU A 178 13.81 -6.87 -6.38
CA LEU A 178 14.92 -6.62 -5.49
C LEU A 178 16.25 -6.56 -6.27
N PRO A 179 17.24 -5.81 -5.77
CA PRO A 179 18.54 -5.66 -6.44
C PRO A 179 19.36 -6.96 -6.47
N THR A 180 19.04 -7.92 -5.60
CA THR A 180 19.84 -9.10 -5.28
C THR A 180 20.08 -10.01 -6.46
N MET A 181 19.05 -10.31 -7.25
CA MET A 181 19.14 -11.21 -8.40
C MET A 181 20.09 -10.67 -9.45
N ARG A 182 20.01 -9.37 -9.75
CA ARG A 182 20.90 -8.75 -10.74
C ARG A 182 22.33 -8.67 -10.22
N SER A 183 22.50 -8.27 -8.96
CA SER A 183 23.80 -8.21 -8.29
C SER A 183 24.54 -9.56 -8.31
N ALA A 184 23.82 -10.65 -8.02
CA ALA A 184 24.38 -12.00 -8.04
C ALA A 184 24.87 -12.42 -9.44
N VAL A 185 24.14 -12.05 -10.51
CA VAL A 185 24.58 -12.32 -11.89
C VAL A 185 25.82 -11.50 -12.22
N GLU A 186 25.86 -10.21 -11.88
CA GLU A 186 27.05 -9.36 -12.11
C GLU A 186 28.28 -9.90 -11.36
N GLU A 187 28.11 -10.40 -10.13
CA GLU A 187 29.19 -11.04 -9.38
C GLU A 187 29.72 -12.29 -10.10
N GLN A 188 28.84 -13.15 -10.61
CA GLN A 188 29.25 -14.33 -11.39
C GLN A 188 29.97 -13.94 -12.69
N LEU A 189 29.52 -12.90 -13.38
CA LEU A 189 30.20 -12.38 -14.58
C LEU A 189 31.59 -11.83 -14.25
N ASN A 190 31.73 -11.14 -13.12
CA ASN A 190 33.04 -10.69 -12.63
C ASN A 190 33.97 -11.86 -12.32
N LEU A 191 33.46 -12.95 -11.73
CA LEU A 191 34.25 -14.17 -11.49
C LEU A 191 34.75 -14.81 -12.79
N ILE A 192 33.97 -14.77 -13.87
CA ILE A 192 34.42 -15.21 -15.20
C ILE A 192 35.55 -14.30 -15.70
N ALA A 193 35.40 -12.98 -15.59
CA ALA A 193 36.38 -12.02 -16.07
C ALA A 193 37.76 -12.18 -15.40
N VAL A 194 37.79 -12.56 -14.12
CA VAL A 194 39.05 -12.86 -13.39
C VAL A 194 39.50 -14.32 -13.50
N GLY A 195 38.83 -15.15 -14.32
CA GLY A 195 39.17 -16.56 -14.52
C GLY A 195 38.85 -17.49 -13.35
N LYS A 196 38.00 -17.07 -12.40
CA LYS A 196 37.59 -17.85 -11.21
C LYS A 196 36.32 -18.67 -11.42
N ALA A 197 35.58 -18.46 -12.50
CA ALA A 197 34.38 -19.21 -12.84
C ALA A 197 34.36 -19.60 -14.33
N ASN A 198 33.80 -20.78 -14.63
CA ASN A 198 33.61 -21.24 -16.00
C ASN A 198 32.36 -20.59 -16.61
N PHE A 199 32.50 -20.05 -17.82
CA PHE A 199 31.41 -19.41 -18.55
C PHE A 199 30.18 -20.32 -18.75
N HIS A 200 30.39 -21.57 -19.15
CA HIS A 200 29.28 -22.49 -19.45
C HIS A 200 28.51 -22.88 -18.20
N ASP A 201 29.19 -23.05 -17.07
CA ASP A 201 28.55 -23.38 -15.79
C ASP A 201 27.69 -22.22 -15.28
N VAL A 202 28.23 -20.99 -15.32
CA VAL A 202 27.50 -19.77 -14.95
C VAL A 202 26.28 -19.56 -15.86
N LEU A 203 26.45 -19.73 -17.17
CA LEU A 203 25.36 -19.61 -18.15
C LEU A 203 24.25 -20.62 -17.84
N LYS A 204 24.59 -21.90 -17.68
CA LYS A 204 23.62 -22.97 -17.40
C LYS A 204 22.88 -22.71 -16.08
N HIS A 205 23.61 -22.33 -15.04
CA HIS A 205 23.03 -22.02 -13.73
C HIS A 205 22.06 -20.83 -13.79
N THR A 206 22.49 -19.73 -14.41
CA THR A 206 21.68 -18.51 -14.53
C THR A 206 20.40 -18.76 -15.33
N VAL A 207 20.52 -19.42 -16.49
CA VAL A 207 19.37 -19.73 -17.35
C VAL A 207 18.37 -20.65 -16.63
N GLU A 208 18.82 -21.66 -15.88
CA GLU A 208 17.90 -22.53 -15.14
C GLU A 208 17.15 -21.76 -14.05
N ILE A 209 17.80 -20.85 -13.33
CA ILE A 209 17.13 -19.98 -12.34
C ILE A 209 16.06 -19.12 -13.01
N PHE A 210 16.40 -18.42 -14.10
CA PHE A 210 15.44 -17.57 -14.81
C PHE A 210 14.29 -18.36 -15.43
N LYS A 211 14.56 -19.58 -15.91
CA LYS A 211 13.53 -20.50 -16.41
C LYS A 211 12.54 -20.89 -15.32
N LEU A 212 13.00 -21.22 -14.11
CA LEU A 212 12.12 -21.54 -12.99
C LEU A 212 11.28 -20.33 -12.57
N LYS A 213 11.90 -19.15 -12.48
CA LYS A 213 11.19 -17.89 -12.21
C LYS A 213 10.15 -17.56 -13.28
N PHE A 214 10.49 -17.74 -14.55
CA PHE A 214 9.57 -17.53 -15.67
C PHE A 214 8.38 -18.49 -15.60
N GLN A 215 8.60 -19.78 -15.36
CA GLN A 215 7.51 -20.75 -15.21
C GLN A 215 6.58 -20.41 -14.03
N TYR A 216 7.15 -19.95 -12.92
CA TYR A 216 6.37 -19.50 -11.78
C TYR A 216 5.59 -18.22 -12.10
N PHE A 217 6.21 -17.27 -12.80
CA PHE A 217 5.59 -16.03 -13.22
C PHE A 217 4.37 -16.28 -14.12
N VAL A 218 4.53 -17.10 -15.18
CA VAL A 218 3.46 -17.43 -16.11
C VAL A 218 2.28 -18.11 -15.41
N LYS A 219 2.54 -19.00 -14.44
CA LYS A 219 1.48 -19.65 -13.65
C LYS A 219 0.65 -18.67 -12.80
N ASN A 220 1.21 -17.51 -12.46
CA ASN A 220 0.60 -16.52 -11.57
C ASN A 220 0.30 -15.18 -12.29
N ILE A 221 0.38 -15.15 -13.62
CA ILE A 221 0.25 -13.92 -14.42
C ILE A 221 -1.10 -13.22 -14.23
N ASP A 222 -2.17 -13.97 -13.93
CA ASP A 222 -3.49 -13.44 -13.61
C ASP A 222 -3.46 -12.40 -12.46
N CYS A 223 -2.49 -12.52 -11.54
CA CYS A 223 -2.30 -11.56 -10.46
C CYS A 223 -1.87 -10.16 -10.96
N MET A 224 -1.16 -10.12 -12.10
CA MET A 224 -0.70 -8.92 -12.78
C MET A 224 -1.80 -8.34 -13.67
N ASP A 225 -2.54 -9.18 -14.39
CA ASP A 225 -3.70 -8.76 -15.18
C ASP A 225 -4.73 -8.01 -14.33
N GLN A 226 -5.02 -8.51 -13.12
CA GLN A 226 -5.91 -7.82 -12.18
C GLN A 226 -5.39 -6.41 -11.80
N LEU A 227 -4.08 -6.22 -11.67
CA LEU A 227 -3.48 -4.93 -11.31
C LEU A 227 -3.49 -3.97 -12.51
N PHE A 228 -3.12 -4.47 -13.69
CA PHE A 228 -3.15 -3.68 -14.92
C PHE A 228 -4.57 -3.29 -15.31
N GLU A 229 -5.55 -4.20 -15.17
CA GLU A 229 -6.95 -3.88 -15.41
C GLU A 229 -7.44 -2.79 -14.45
N VAL A 230 -6.99 -2.80 -13.19
CA VAL A 230 -7.31 -1.76 -12.22
C VAL A 230 -6.72 -0.40 -12.59
N THR A 231 -5.50 -0.33 -13.10
CA THR A 231 -4.83 0.97 -13.33
C THR A 231 -4.98 1.51 -14.76
N PHE A 232 -5.04 0.65 -15.77
CA PHE A 232 -4.99 1.03 -17.19
C PHE A 232 -6.27 0.77 -17.98
N SER A 233 -7.28 0.14 -17.39
CA SER A 233 -8.61 0.36 -17.95
C SER A 233 -8.89 1.87 -17.88
N PRO A 234 -9.66 2.47 -18.80
CA PRO A 234 -9.95 3.91 -18.76
C PRO A 234 -10.83 4.26 -17.55
N LEU A 235 -10.31 4.17 -16.31
CA LEU A 235 -11.01 4.42 -15.03
C LEU A 235 -11.16 5.91 -14.73
N SER A 236 -10.23 6.73 -15.20
CA SER A 236 -10.37 8.18 -15.07
C SER A 236 -11.55 8.69 -15.90
N ALA A 237 -11.98 7.97 -16.95
CA ALA A 237 -13.15 8.29 -17.78
C ALA A 237 -14.37 7.38 -17.54
N SER A 238 -14.18 6.19 -16.97
CA SER A 238 -15.25 5.20 -16.77
C SER A 238 -15.60 5.04 -15.29
N GLY A 239 -16.86 5.28 -14.97
CA GLY A 239 -17.41 5.12 -13.63
C GLY A 239 -18.18 6.35 -13.15
N LYS A 240 -19.30 6.13 -12.48
CA LYS A 240 -20.13 7.21 -11.94
C LYS A 240 -19.69 7.54 -10.52
N ALA A 241 -19.69 8.82 -10.15
CA ALA A 241 -19.52 9.21 -8.75
C ALA A 241 -20.54 8.47 -7.87
N HIS A 242 -20.09 7.83 -6.79
CA HIS A 242 -20.95 6.95 -6.01
C HIS A 242 -20.87 7.15 -4.49
N SER A 243 -19.67 7.23 -3.92
CA SER A 243 -19.45 7.45 -2.49
C SER A 243 -18.23 8.33 -2.24
N ARG A 244 -18.16 9.01 -1.11
CA ARG A 244 -17.05 9.87 -0.71
C ARG A 244 -15.94 9.06 -0.03
N CYS A 245 -14.70 9.35 -0.41
CA CYS A 245 -13.49 8.79 0.20
C CYS A 245 -13.28 9.40 1.59
N GLY A 246 -12.99 8.59 2.60
CA GLY A 246 -12.71 9.09 3.96
C GLY A 246 -11.39 9.87 4.06
N LYS A 247 -10.41 9.56 3.20
CA LYS A 247 -9.08 10.21 3.20
C LYS A 247 -9.11 11.65 2.66
N CYS A 248 -9.68 11.84 1.47
CA CYS A 248 -9.68 13.14 0.78
C CYS A 248 -11.05 13.82 0.68
N ARG A 249 -12.11 13.15 1.13
CA ARG A 249 -13.52 13.63 1.10
C ARG A 249 -14.09 13.88 -0.31
N ARG A 250 -13.36 13.52 -1.37
CA ARG A 250 -13.82 13.60 -2.77
C ARG A 250 -14.59 12.34 -3.17
N TYR A 251 -15.41 12.46 -4.20
CA TYR A 251 -16.17 11.33 -4.75
C TYR A 251 -15.24 10.29 -5.38
N MET A 252 -15.47 9.05 -4.99
CA MET A 252 -14.95 7.86 -5.63
C MET A 252 -15.88 7.45 -6.77
N LYS A 253 -15.27 6.94 -7.85
CA LYS A 253 -15.96 6.44 -9.04
C LYS A 253 -16.26 4.96 -8.88
N TYR A 254 -17.52 4.59 -9.01
CA TYR A 254 -17.94 3.20 -9.07
C TYR A 254 -17.79 2.68 -10.49
N ILE A 255 -16.92 1.69 -10.64
CA ILE A 255 -16.63 1.02 -11.91
C ILE A 255 -17.36 -0.32 -11.89
N GLN A 256 -18.36 -0.43 -12.76
CA GLN A 256 -19.23 -1.61 -12.88
C GLN A 256 -18.61 -2.72 -13.72
N ALA A 257 -17.53 -2.44 -14.44
CA ALA A 257 -16.76 -3.46 -15.15
C ALA A 257 -16.31 -4.53 -14.15
N LYS A 258 -16.46 -5.81 -14.52
CA LYS A 258 -16.10 -6.92 -13.63
C LYS A 258 -14.56 -7.10 -13.61
N PRO A 259 -13.93 -7.22 -12.43
CA PRO A 259 -14.54 -7.16 -11.10
C PRO A 259 -14.91 -5.73 -10.69
N ALA A 260 -16.13 -5.58 -10.14
CA ALA A 260 -16.65 -4.28 -9.74
C ALA A 260 -15.80 -3.67 -8.62
N ARG A 261 -15.52 -2.37 -8.71
CA ARG A 261 -14.56 -1.67 -7.83
C ARG A 261 -14.90 -0.19 -7.63
N LEU A 262 -14.37 0.40 -6.57
CA LEU A 262 -14.37 1.84 -6.34
C LEU A 262 -12.98 2.41 -6.51
N HIS A 263 -12.84 3.50 -7.23
CA HIS A 263 -11.57 4.18 -7.41
C HIS A 263 -11.67 5.64 -6.97
N CYS A 264 -10.72 6.10 -6.17
CA CYS A 264 -10.62 7.48 -5.75
C CYS A 264 -9.60 8.23 -6.63
N PRO A 265 -10.03 9.14 -7.54
CA PRO A 265 -9.10 9.82 -8.44
C PRO A 265 -8.10 10.74 -7.75
N GLN A 266 -8.46 11.26 -6.56
CA GLN A 266 -7.60 12.19 -5.81
C GLN A 266 -6.52 11.46 -4.99
N CYS A 267 -6.85 10.29 -4.45
CA CYS A 267 -5.91 9.48 -3.68
C CYS A 267 -5.17 8.47 -4.56
N ASP A 268 -5.60 8.28 -5.80
CA ASP A 268 -5.15 7.23 -6.73
C ASP A 268 -5.21 5.82 -6.11
N GLU A 269 -6.24 5.57 -5.29
CA GLU A 269 -6.47 4.29 -4.62
C GLU A 269 -7.70 3.57 -5.16
N THR A 270 -7.63 2.23 -5.22
CA THR A 270 -8.72 1.37 -5.68
C THR A 270 -9.12 0.37 -4.61
N TYR A 271 -10.42 0.30 -4.34
CA TYR A 271 -11.06 -0.58 -3.35
C TYR A 271 -11.87 -1.66 -4.07
N SER A 272 -11.58 -2.92 -3.74
CA SER A 272 -12.38 -4.05 -4.22
C SER A 272 -13.76 -4.04 -3.55
N LEU A 273 -14.78 -4.45 -4.29
CA LEU A 273 -16.16 -4.57 -3.80
C LEU A 273 -16.61 -6.03 -3.76
N PRO A 274 -17.66 -6.36 -2.97
CA PRO A 274 -18.30 -7.66 -3.04
C PRO A 274 -18.84 -7.94 -4.46
N GLN A 275 -18.58 -9.14 -4.97
CA GLN A 275 -18.98 -9.55 -6.32
C GLN A 275 -20.40 -10.12 -6.33
N ASN A 276 -20.97 -10.33 -7.52
CA ASN A 276 -22.26 -11.02 -7.71
C ASN A 276 -23.45 -10.40 -6.96
N GLY A 277 -23.50 -9.07 -6.87
CA GLY A 277 -24.65 -8.37 -6.31
C GLY A 277 -24.69 -6.91 -6.72
N THR A 278 -25.64 -6.18 -6.14
CA THR A 278 -25.83 -4.75 -6.38
C THR A 278 -25.22 -3.94 -5.25
N ILE A 279 -24.55 -2.84 -5.60
CA ILE A 279 -23.93 -1.90 -4.65
C ILE A 279 -24.73 -0.61 -4.66
N LYS A 280 -25.08 -0.11 -3.47
CA LYS A 280 -25.80 1.16 -3.27
C LYS A 280 -25.18 1.96 -2.13
N LEU A 281 -25.29 3.28 -2.19
CA LEU A 281 -24.92 4.17 -1.09
C LEU A 281 -25.87 3.95 0.09
N PHE A 282 -25.32 3.81 1.29
CA PHE A 282 -26.11 3.54 2.49
C PHE A 282 -26.33 4.82 3.31
N LYS A 283 -27.47 5.48 3.06
CA LYS A 283 -28.00 6.63 3.83
C LYS A 283 -27.02 7.81 4.01
N GLU A 284 -25.98 7.93 3.16
CA GLU A 284 -24.88 8.90 3.30
C GLU A 284 -24.18 8.88 4.67
N LEU A 285 -24.25 7.74 5.36
CA LEU A 285 -23.62 7.57 6.66
C LEU A 285 -22.15 7.21 6.51
N LYS A 286 -21.36 7.61 7.49
CA LYS A 286 -19.91 7.41 7.49
C LYS A 286 -19.51 6.35 8.50
N CYS A 287 -18.43 5.65 8.18
CA CYS A 287 -17.75 4.78 9.12
C CYS A 287 -17.11 5.64 10.23
N PRO A 288 -17.34 5.35 11.52
CA PRO A 288 -16.77 6.13 12.62
C PRO A 288 -15.26 5.94 12.80
N LEU A 289 -14.67 4.97 12.10
CA LEU A 289 -13.24 4.67 12.17
C LEU A 289 -12.40 5.45 11.16
N ASP A 290 -12.93 5.64 9.95
CA ASP A 290 -12.14 6.06 8.79
C ASP A 290 -12.84 7.11 7.92
N ASP A 291 -14.03 7.57 8.32
CA ASP A 291 -14.85 8.57 7.62
C ASP A 291 -15.30 8.21 6.19
N PHE A 292 -15.09 6.97 5.73
CA PHE A 292 -15.61 6.53 4.44
C PHE A 292 -17.13 6.40 4.49
N GLU A 293 -17.79 6.79 3.40
CA GLU A 293 -19.21 6.53 3.26
C GLU A 293 -19.51 5.05 3.14
N LEU A 294 -20.53 4.63 3.88
CA LEU A 294 -20.97 3.24 3.93
C LEU A 294 -21.75 2.88 2.68
N LEU A 295 -21.56 1.65 2.24
CA LEU A 295 -22.26 1.05 1.12
C LEU A 295 -23.05 -0.16 1.59
N CYS A 296 -24.09 -0.49 0.83
CA CYS A 296 -24.88 -1.69 1.01
C CYS A 296 -24.67 -2.60 -0.19
N TRP A 297 -24.35 -3.86 0.07
CA TRP A 297 -24.36 -4.92 -0.95
C TRP A 297 -25.60 -5.79 -0.78
N THR A 298 -26.21 -6.19 -1.90
CA THR A 298 -27.40 -7.04 -1.91
C THR A 298 -27.34 -8.08 -3.03
N MET A 299 -27.50 -9.35 -2.67
CA MET A 299 -27.56 -10.51 -3.57
C MET A 299 -29.00 -10.76 -4.06
N GLY A 300 -29.56 -9.80 -4.80
CA GLY A 300 -30.96 -9.84 -5.24
C GLY A 300 -31.98 -9.70 -4.09
N ASN A 301 -33.28 -9.72 -4.41
CA ASN A 301 -34.33 -9.34 -3.44
C ASN A 301 -34.48 -10.31 -2.25
N LYS A 302 -34.22 -11.60 -2.47
CA LYS A 302 -34.34 -12.64 -1.43
C LYS A 302 -33.00 -13.11 -0.87
N GLY A 303 -31.87 -12.70 -1.48
CA GLY A 303 -30.56 -13.11 -1.00
C GLY A 303 -30.03 -12.27 0.14
N LYS A 304 -28.76 -12.50 0.44
CA LYS A 304 -28.01 -11.87 1.53
C LYS A 304 -27.74 -10.41 1.22
N SER A 305 -27.79 -9.59 2.26
CA SER A 305 -27.37 -8.19 2.19
C SER A 305 -26.60 -7.83 3.46
N PHE A 306 -25.70 -6.86 3.31
CA PHE A 306 -24.99 -6.28 4.45
C PHE A 306 -24.45 -4.89 4.09
N VAL A 307 -24.32 -4.06 5.12
CA VAL A 307 -23.63 -2.78 5.06
C VAL A 307 -22.13 -3.00 5.24
N PHE A 308 -21.30 -2.26 4.52
CA PHE A 308 -19.84 -2.32 4.65
C PHE A 308 -19.19 -0.95 4.39
N CYS A 309 -18.05 -0.72 5.03
CA CYS A 309 -17.14 0.36 4.68
C CYS A 309 -16.17 -0.12 3.58
N PRO A 310 -16.00 0.62 2.47
CA PRO A 310 -15.04 0.26 1.40
C PRO A 310 -13.61 0.08 1.90
N TYR A 311 -13.17 0.91 2.84
CA TYR A 311 -11.81 0.84 3.39
C TYR A 311 -11.64 -0.39 4.29
N CYS A 312 -12.48 -0.55 5.32
CA CYS A 312 -12.43 -1.71 6.22
C CYS A 312 -12.62 -3.06 5.51
N TYR A 313 -13.42 -3.11 4.43
CA TYR A 313 -13.60 -4.31 3.62
C TYR A 313 -12.30 -4.79 2.97
N ASN A 314 -11.44 -3.84 2.57
CA ASN A 314 -10.14 -4.10 1.94
C ASN A 314 -8.99 -4.18 2.94
N ASN A 315 -9.09 -3.42 4.04
CA ASN A 315 -8.10 -3.28 5.11
C ASN A 315 -8.79 -3.51 6.47
N PRO A 316 -9.05 -4.77 6.86
CA PRO A 316 -9.76 -5.07 8.10
C PRO A 316 -9.00 -4.53 9.33
N PRO A 317 -9.62 -3.69 10.17
CA PRO A 317 -8.95 -3.08 11.32
C PRO A 317 -8.80 -4.04 12.52
N PHE A 318 -9.50 -5.18 12.53
CA PHE A 318 -9.54 -6.11 13.65
C PHE A 318 -9.04 -7.49 13.25
N LYS A 319 -8.35 -8.18 14.17
CA LYS A 319 -7.78 -9.53 13.95
C LYS A 319 -8.83 -10.57 13.54
N ASP A 320 -10.05 -10.46 14.08
CA ASP A 320 -11.15 -11.41 13.82
C ASP A 320 -11.92 -11.11 12.52
N MET A 321 -11.62 -9.96 11.89
CA MET A 321 -12.22 -9.51 10.64
C MET A 321 -11.31 -9.89 9.47
N ARG A 322 -11.85 -10.65 8.51
CA ARG A 322 -11.12 -11.04 7.29
C ARG A 322 -11.37 -10.04 6.17
N LYS A 323 -10.44 -9.97 5.21
CA LYS A 323 -10.63 -9.20 3.98
C LYS A 323 -11.88 -9.74 3.26
N GLY A 324 -12.75 -8.83 2.83
CA GLY A 324 -14.04 -9.19 2.25
C GLY A 324 -15.22 -9.25 3.23
N ASN A 325 -14.98 -8.99 4.52
CA ASN A 325 -16.06 -8.91 5.50
C ASN A 325 -16.72 -7.52 5.53
N GLY A 326 -18.04 -7.49 5.73
CA GLY A 326 -18.80 -6.26 5.94
C GLY A 326 -18.79 -5.76 7.40
N CYS A 327 -19.54 -4.69 7.66
CA CYS A 327 -19.72 -4.15 9.01
C CYS A 327 -20.39 -5.15 9.96
N ASN A 328 -21.15 -6.12 9.44
CA ASN A 328 -21.66 -7.26 10.20
C ASN A 328 -20.59 -8.19 10.81
N SER A 329 -19.30 -7.93 10.55
CA SER A 329 -18.16 -8.56 11.23
C SER A 329 -17.23 -7.55 11.92
N CYS A 330 -17.59 -6.27 11.94
CA CYS A 330 -16.87 -5.22 12.64
C CYS A 330 -17.14 -5.37 14.15
N SER A 331 -16.09 -5.26 14.97
CA SER A 331 -16.21 -5.31 16.44
C SER A 331 -16.10 -3.93 17.09
N HIS A 332 -16.11 -2.85 16.30
CA HIS A 332 -15.99 -1.49 16.83
C HIS A 332 -17.26 -1.08 17.60
N PRO A 333 -17.15 -0.66 18.88
CA PRO A 333 -18.32 -0.39 19.73
C PRO A 333 -19.13 0.82 19.24
N THR A 334 -18.50 1.84 18.64
CA THR A 334 -19.22 3.02 18.14
C THR A 334 -19.83 2.82 16.75
N CYS A 335 -19.55 1.70 16.08
CA CYS A 335 -20.12 1.41 14.77
C CYS A 335 -21.53 0.85 14.96
N ALA A 336 -22.54 1.67 14.66
CA ALA A 336 -23.96 1.28 14.75
C ALA A 336 -24.35 0.09 13.85
N TYR A 337 -23.46 -0.33 12.94
CA TYR A 337 -23.63 -1.45 12.00
C TYR A 337 -22.69 -2.61 12.28
N SER A 338 -22.01 -2.56 13.42
CA SER A 338 -21.11 -3.60 13.88
C SER A 338 -21.84 -4.89 14.21
N LEU A 339 -21.07 -5.97 14.28
CA LEU A 339 -21.49 -7.23 14.90
C LEU A 339 -21.92 -7.00 16.35
N THR A 340 -21.21 -6.16 17.09
CA THR A 340 -21.49 -5.88 18.50
C THR A 340 -22.85 -5.22 18.71
N SER A 341 -23.26 -4.31 17.80
CA SER A 341 -24.52 -3.57 17.92
C SER A 341 -25.73 -4.31 17.33
N ASN A 342 -25.52 -5.23 16.37
CA ASN A 342 -26.62 -5.87 15.63
C ASN A 342 -26.60 -7.41 15.69
N GLY A 343 -25.65 -8.01 16.38
CA GLY A 343 -25.62 -9.45 16.62
C GLY A 343 -26.85 -9.86 17.43
N VAL A 344 -27.43 -11.03 17.15
CA VAL A 344 -28.59 -11.52 17.91
C VAL A 344 -28.27 -12.83 18.59
N CYS A 345 -27.74 -13.82 17.87
CA CYS A 345 -27.38 -15.12 18.43
C CYS A 345 -26.45 -15.90 17.50
N ASN A 346 -25.92 -17.03 17.98
CA ASN A 346 -25.12 -17.92 17.15
C ASN A 346 -25.95 -18.58 16.05
N CYS A 347 -25.33 -18.77 14.88
CA CYS A 347 -25.95 -19.45 13.76
C CYS A 347 -26.04 -20.96 14.02
N ALA A 348 -27.20 -21.55 13.74
CA ALA A 348 -27.38 -23.00 13.88
C ALA A 348 -26.67 -23.83 12.78
N GLU A 349 -26.39 -23.21 11.64
CA GLU A 349 -25.87 -23.90 10.44
C GLU A 349 -24.34 -23.86 10.35
N CYS A 350 -23.65 -23.08 11.19
CA CYS A 350 -22.19 -23.04 11.19
C CYS A 350 -21.60 -22.70 12.57
N GLU A 351 -20.42 -23.26 12.86
CA GLU A 351 -19.80 -23.25 14.19
C GLU A 351 -19.40 -21.84 14.67
N TYR A 352 -18.99 -20.95 13.76
CA TYR A 352 -18.45 -19.62 14.09
C TYR A 352 -19.30 -18.46 13.58
N GLY A 353 -20.52 -18.75 13.11
CA GLY A 353 -21.41 -17.74 12.56
C GLY A 353 -22.25 -17.08 13.63
N VAL A 354 -22.49 -15.78 13.49
CA VAL A 354 -23.47 -15.03 14.27
C VAL A 354 -24.55 -14.53 13.32
N LEU A 355 -25.81 -14.66 13.73
CA LEU A 355 -26.96 -14.07 13.06
C LEU A 355 -27.01 -12.59 13.44
N VAL A 356 -26.86 -11.72 12.43
CA VAL A 356 -26.79 -10.27 12.59
C VAL A 356 -28.00 -9.63 11.91
N LEU A 357 -28.65 -8.69 12.59
CA LEU A 357 -29.76 -7.92 12.04
C LEU A 357 -29.26 -7.10 10.86
N ASP A 358 -29.92 -7.21 9.71
CA ASP A 358 -29.60 -6.42 8.53
C ASP A 358 -30.41 -5.11 8.52
N PRO A 359 -29.80 -3.95 8.84
CA PRO A 359 -30.49 -2.66 8.90
C PRO A 359 -30.87 -2.11 7.52
N SER A 360 -30.39 -2.73 6.44
CA SER A 360 -30.75 -2.39 5.05
C SER A 360 -31.98 -3.13 4.56
N SER A 361 -32.44 -4.15 5.28
CA SER A 361 -33.52 -5.05 4.84
C SER A 361 -34.93 -4.54 5.12
N GLY A 362 -35.10 -3.51 5.94
CA GLY A 362 -36.41 -2.92 6.24
C GLY A 362 -37.15 -2.45 4.97
N PRO A 363 -38.47 -2.69 4.83
CA PRO A 363 -39.41 -3.22 5.83
C PRO A 363 -39.51 -4.76 5.86
N LYS A 364 -38.74 -5.49 5.04
CA LYS A 364 -38.69 -6.95 5.00
C LYS A 364 -37.49 -7.43 5.81
N TRP A 365 -37.56 -7.26 7.13
CA TRP A 365 -36.42 -7.43 8.02
C TRP A 365 -35.85 -8.85 7.98
N LYS A 366 -34.52 -8.93 8.05
CA LYS A 366 -33.77 -10.18 7.97
C LYS A 366 -32.66 -10.24 9.01
N LEU A 367 -32.42 -11.44 9.51
CA LEU A 367 -31.17 -11.84 10.17
C LEU A 367 -30.34 -12.62 9.16
N GLY A 368 -29.12 -12.15 8.89
CA GLY A 368 -28.16 -12.84 8.02
C GLY A 368 -26.99 -13.35 8.84
N CYS A 369 -26.55 -14.59 8.58
CA CYS A 369 -25.31 -15.08 9.17
C CYS A 369 -24.11 -14.33 8.59
N ASN A 370 -23.16 -13.91 9.42
CA ASN A 370 -21.93 -13.26 8.95
C ASN A 370 -20.87 -14.23 8.36
N ARG A 371 -21.10 -15.56 8.40
CA ARG A 371 -20.15 -16.58 7.88
C ARG A 371 -20.71 -17.46 6.76
N CYS A 372 -21.95 -17.93 6.86
CA CYS A 372 -22.59 -18.77 5.84
C CYS A 372 -23.77 -18.04 5.15
N ASP A 373 -24.54 -18.76 4.33
CA ASP A 373 -25.65 -18.22 3.54
C ASP A 373 -27.01 -18.26 4.24
N THR A 374 -27.03 -18.55 5.54
CA THR A 374 -28.27 -18.59 6.34
C THR A 374 -28.90 -17.21 6.48
N ILE A 375 -30.20 -17.14 6.17
CA ILE A 375 -31.05 -15.95 6.27
C ILE A 375 -32.36 -16.36 6.97
N ILE A 376 -32.80 -15.54 7.93
CA ILE A 376 -34.08 -15.68 8.61
C ILE A 376 -34.86 -14.39 8.39
N ASN A 377 -36.07 -14.45 7.82
CA ASN A 377 -36.95 -13.28 7.76
C ASN A 377 -37.75 -13.16 9.06
N LEU A 378 -38.01 -11.93 9.45
CA LEU A 378 -38.72 -11.57 10.67
C LEU A 378 -39.44 -10.24 10.49
N PHE A 379 -40.46 -10.01 11.32
CA PHE A 379 -41.11 -8.72 11.51
C PHE A 379 -41.48 -7.99 10.20
N ASP A 380 -42.02 -8.73 9.23
CA ASP A 380 -42.43 -8.16 7.94
C ASP A 380 -43.42 -7.01 8.12
N GLY A 381 -43.10 -5.85 7.55
CA GLY A 381 -43.91 -4.63 7.65
C GLY A 381 -43.60 -3.74 8.86
N ALA A 382 -42.67 -4.12 9.73
CA ALA A 382 -42.25 -3.29 10.87
C ALA A 382 -41.55 -2.01 10.37
N GLN A 383 -41.84 -0.89 11.04
CA GLN A 383 -41.24 0.41 10.77
C GLN A 383 -39.79 0.46 11.26
N LYS A 384 -39.52 -0.11 12.43
CA LYS A 384 -38.19 -0.12 13.05
C LYS A 384 -37.97 -1.43 13.79
N VAL A 385 -36.75 -1.95 13.66
CA VAL A 385 -36.27 -3.10 14.43
C VAL A 385 -34.88 -2.75 14.95
N ALA A 386 -34.64 -2.95 16.23
CA ALA A 386 -33.36 -2.66 16.89
C ALA A 386 -32.99 -3.78 17.88
N VAL A 387 -31.71 -4.12 17.96
CA VAL A 387 -31.19 -5.06 18.96
C VAL A 387 -30.92 -4.32 20.26
N LEU A 388 -31.23 -4.95 21.39
CA LEU A 388 -31.01 -4.44 22.74
C LEU A 388 -29.84 -5.18 23.42
N GLU A 389 -29.26 -4.56 24.44
CA GLU A 389 -28.18 -5.18 25.24
C GLU A 389 -28.67 -6.31 26.16
N GLU A 390 -29.98 -6.36 26.44
CA GLU A 390 -30.61 -7.40 27.25
C GLU A 390 -30.57 -8.76 26.55
N ASN A 391 -30.31 -9.82 27.32
CA ASN A 391 -30.18 -11.18 26.82
C ASN A 391 -31.29 -12.09 27.35
N CYS A 392 -31.74 -13.00 26.51
CA CYS A 392 -32.61 -14.12 26.86
C CYS A 392 -31.80 -15.28 27.45
N ASP A 393 -32.44 -16.12 28.27
CA ASP A 393 -31.84 -17.36 28.80
C ASP A 393 -31.37 -18.33 27.71
N CYS A 394 -31.92 -18.23 26.49
CA CYS A 394 -31.46 -19.03 25.34
C CYS A 394 -30.16 -18.52 24.71
N GLY A 395 -29.59 -17.40 25.20
CA GLY A 395 -28.37 -16.78 24.70
C GLY A 395 -28.58 -15.82 23.52
N ALA A 396 -29.83 -15.49 23.17
CA ALA A 396 -30.14 -14.50 22.14
C ALA A 396 -30.38 -13.11 22.74
N GLN A 397 -29.93 -12.06 22.06
CA GLN A 397 -30.22 -10.68 22.43
C GLN A 397 -31.69 -10.34 22.17
N PHE A 398 -32.27 -9.50 23.01
CA PHE A 398 -33.60 -8.97 22.83
C PHE A 398 -33.66 -8.03 21.63
N VAL A 399 -34.82 -7.97 21.00
CA VAL A 399 -35.10 -7.09 19.88
C VAL A 399 -36.32 -6.24 20.23
N GLN A 400 -36.23 -4.95 19.90
CA GLN A 400 -37.34 -4.00 19.95
C GLN A 400 -37.91 -3.83 18.55
N VAL A 401 -39.22 -3.96 18.42
CA VAL A 401 -39.94 -3.87 17.14
C VAL A 401 -41.04 -2.83 17.27
N GLU A 402 -41.14 -1.96 16.27
CA GLU A 402 -42.14 -0.91 16.17
C GLU A 402 -42.92 -1.05 14.86
N TYR A 403 -44.25 -1.13 14.96
CA TYR A 403 -45.17 -1.15 13.82
C TYR A 403 -45.99 0.13 13.75
N LYS A 404 -46.36 0.52 12.53
CA LYS A 404 -47.45 1.51 12.33
C LYS A 404 -48.77 0.88 12.73
N GLN A 405 -49.68 1.67 13.29
CA GLN A 405 -51.02 1.23 13.72
C GLN A 405 -51.74 0.40 12.63
N GLU A 406 -51.70 0.85 11.38
CA GLU A 406 -52.38 0.19 10.25
C GLU A 406 -51.82 -1.18 9.86
N LYS A 407 -50.56 -1.47 10.21
CA LYS A 407 -49.86 -2.72 9.85
C LYS A 407 -49.40 -3.49 11.08
N ASN A 408 -50.01 -3.23 12.23
CA ASN A 408 -49.60 -3.81 13.48
C ASN A 408 -49.85 -5.32 13.49
N LYS A 409 -48.77 -6.09 13.72
CA LYS A 409 -48.81 -7.55 13.87
C LYS A 409 -48.58 -7.98 15.33
N LEU A 410 -48.47 -7.02 16.26
CA LEU A 410 -48.28 -7.24 17.68
C LEU A 410 -49.63 -7.25 18.42
N GLU A 411 -49.73 -8.05 19.48
CA GLU A 411 -50.93 -8.15 20.32
C GLU A 411 -50.92 -7.01 21.37
N GLY A 412 -51.87 -6.06 21.27
CA GLY A 412 -52.14 -5.07 22.32
C GLY A 412 -51.31 -3.77 22.33
N SER A 413 -50.17 -3.69 21.65
CA SER A 413 -49.38 -2.45 21.50
C SER A 413 -48.79 -2.31 20.10
N THR A 414 -48.33 -1.12 19.72
CA THR A 414 -47.58 -0.88 18.47
C THR A 414 -46.08 -1.11 18.62
N GLU A 415 -45.61 -1.33 19.84
CA GLU A 415 -44.21 -1.52 20.18
C GLU A 415 -44.05 -2.65 21.19
N ALA A 416 -43.15 -3.58 20.91
CA ALA A 416 -42.85 -4.70 21.81
C ALA A 416 -41.35 -4.97 21.87
N LYS A 417 -40.92 -5.54 22.99
CA LYS A 417 -39.54 -5.99 23.24
C LYS A 417 -39.56 -7.46 23.65
N GLY A 418 -38.55 -8.20 23.22
CA GLY A 418 -38.44 -9.61 23.59
C GLY A 418 -37.45 -10.40 22.73
N CYS A 419 -37.33 -11.69 23.04
CA CYS A 419 -36.48 -12.61 22.30
C CYS A 419 -37.19 -13.08 21.03
N VAL A 420 -36.48 -13.02 19.90
CA VAL A 420 -36.99 -13.43 18.57
C VAL A 420 -37.47 -14.90 18.57
N PHE A 421 -36.91 -15.75 19.43
CA PHE A 421 -37.22 -17.19 19.46
C PHE A 421 -38.10 -17.61 20.64
N CYS A 422 -37.92 -17.02 21.83
CA CYS A 422 -38.59 -17.46 23.06
C CYS A 422 -39.88 -16.68 23.35
N SER A 423 -40.02 -15.45 22.84
CA SER A 423 -41.22 -14.65 23.09
C SER A 423 -42.37 -15.12 22.18
N PRO A 424 -43.52 -15.56 22.73
CA PRO A 424 -44.62 -16.14 21.92
C PRO A 424 -45.17 -15.21 20.83
N GLN A 425 -45.17 -13.90 21.10
CA GLN A 425 -45.57 -12.87 20.14
C GLN A 425 -44.60 -12.71 18.97
N PHE A 426 -43.31 -13.00 19.16
CA PHE A 426 -42.29 -12.86 18.12
C PHE A 426 -42.07 -14.16 17.35
N SER A 427 -42.11 -15.32 18.02
CA SER A 427 -41.89 -16.61 17.38
C SER A 427 -42.88 -16.90 16.24
N LYS A 428 -44.09 -16.33 16.29
CA LYS A 428 -45.10 -16.41 15.22
C LYS A 428 -44.76 -15.55 13.98
N LEU A 429 -43.92 -14.53 14.15
CA LEU A 429 -43.56 -13.53 13.13
C LEU A 429 -42.20 -13.80 12.47
N VAL A 430 -41.64 -15.00 12.70
CA VAL A 430 -40.31 -15.43 12.25
C VAL A 430 -40.47 -16.71 11.43
N ASP A 431 -39.95 -16.72 10.20
CA ASP A 431 -40.15 -17.84 9.26
C ASP A 431 -39.51 -19.16 9.70
N ARG A 432 -38.58 -19.12 10.67
CA ARG A 432 -37.86 -20.29 11.22
C ARG A 432 -37.78 -20.25 12.75
N PRO A 433 -38.85 -20.61 13.48
CA PRO A 433 -38.91 -20.44 14.93
C PRO A 433 -37.99 -21.36 15.77
N LYS A 434 -37.26 -22.30 15.16
CA LYS A 434 -36.45 -23.33 15.87
C LYS A 434 -34.94 -23.26 15.59
N THR A 435 -34.31 -22.10 15.73
CA THR A 435 -32.83 -22.01 15.70
C THR A 435 -32.27 -21.12 16.81
N ALA A 436 -32.60 -21.43 18.06
CA ALA A 436 -31.78 -21.03 19.21
C ALA A 436 -30.90 -22.23 19.57
N VAL A 437 -29.65 -22.26 19.11
CA VAL A 437 -28.67 -23.22 19.63
C VAL A 437 -28.26 -22.73 21.01
N ILE A 438 -28.69 -23.43 22.05
CA ILE A 438 -28.22 -23.26 23.42
C ILE A 438 -26.69 -23.29 23.37
N SER A 439 -26.05 -22.14 23.62
CA SER A 439 -24.60 -22.06 23.67
C SER A 439 -24.10 -22.96 24.81
N ARG A 440 -23.39 -24.04 24.50
CA ARG A 440 -22.46 -24.60 25.48
C ARG A 440 -21.38 -23.54 25.68
N GLN A 441 -21.42 -22.83 26.81
CA GLN A 441 -20.32 -21.98 27.26
C GLN A 441 -19.02 -22.81 27.17
N ARG A 442 -18.09 -22.37 26.34
CA ARG A 442 -16.69 -22.82 26.44
C ARG A 442 -15.82 -21.61 26.76
N VAL A 443 -15.35 -21.63 28.00
CA VAL A 443 -14.25 -20.83 28.52
C VAL A 443 -13.09 -20.85 27.53
N PHE A 444 -12.66 -19.65 27.11
CA PHE A 444 -11.44 -19.45 26.35
C PHE A 444 -10.26 -19.99 27.18
N ARG A 445 -9.72 -21.15 26.80
CA ARG A 445 -8.36 -21.57 27.18
C ARG A 445 -7.55 -21.69 25.90
N GLY A 446 -6.54 -20.83 25.80
CA GLY A 446 -5.56 -20.87 24.72
C GLY A 446 -4.84 -22.22 24.66
N GLY A 447 -4.56 -22.68 23.45
CA GLY A 447 -3.77 -23.89 23.28
C GLY A 447 -3.84 -24.49 21.88
N LYS A 448 -2.78 -24.23 21.11
CA LYS A 448 -2.14 -25.08 20.08
C LYS A 448 -3.02 -25.67 18.97
N ALA A 449 -2.68 -25.25 17.75
CA ALA A 449 -3.00 -25.93 16.51
C ALA A 449 -2.51 -27.39 16.49
N PRO A 450 -3.24 -28.29 15.82
CA PRO A 450 -2.64 -29.44 15.16
C PRO A 450 -2.76 -29.31 13.65
N GLY A 451 -1.64 -29.52 12.96
CA GLY A 451 -1.59 -29.71 11.52
C GLY A 451 -2.07 -31.11 11.09
N GLY A 452 -2.23 -31.29 9.77
CA GLY A 452 -2.18 -32.61 9.15
C GLY A 452 -3.17 -32.88 8.00
N ARG A 453 -2.62 -32.87 6.78
CA ARG A 453 -2.83 -33.85 5.67
C ARG A 453 -4.22 -34.04 5.04
N GLY A 454 -4.33 -33.56 3.78
CA GLY A 454 -4.26 -34.41 2.57
C GLY A 454 -5.41 -35.36 2.21
N ARG A 455 -6.06 -35.09 1.06
CA ARG A 455 -6.67 -35.98 0.03
C ARG A 455 -7.44 -35.05 -0.93
N GLY A 456 -7.47 -35.15 -2.26
CA GLY A 456 -7.14 -36.21 -3.20
C GLY A 456 -8.32 -36.39 -4.18
N GLY A 457 -8.25 -35.81 -5.38
CA GLY A 457 -8.70 -36.46 -6.63
C GLY A 457 -10.00 -36.03 -7.34
N ARG A 458 -9.82 -35.83 -8.68
CA ARG A 458 -10.76 -35.89 -9.83
C ARG A 458 -11.68 -34.67 -10.05
N GLY A 459 -11.83 -34.10 -11.25
CA GLY A 459 -11.44 -34.46 -12.61
C GLY A 459 -12.56 -33.96 -13.54
N GLY A 460 -12.25 -33.08 -14.50
CA GLY A 460 -13.25 -32.54 -15.44
C GLY A 460 -12.61 -31.90 -16.66
N ARG A 461 -12.81 -32.52 -17.83
CA ARG A 461 -12.41 -32.05 -19.17
C ARG A 461 -13.21 -30.81 -19.57
N GLY A 462 -12.56 -29.83 -20.21
CA GLY A 462 -13.28 -28.73 -20.86
C GLY A 462 -12.38 -27.79 -21.67
N ARG A 463 -12.44 -27.96 -23.00
CA ARG A 463 -12.17 -27.01 -24.12
C ARG A 463 -10.86 -26.20 -24.16
N ALA A 464 -10.17 -26.34 -25.28
CA ALA A 464 -9.04 -25.52 -25.70
C ALA A 464 -9.45 -24.04 -25.86
N PRO A 465 -8.70 -23.08 -25.29
CA PRO A 465 -8.90 -21.66 -25.56
C PRO A 465 -8.23 -21.27 -26.87
N GLN A 466 -8.95 -20.49 -27.68
CA GLN A 466 -8.43 -19.77 -28.83
C GLN A 466 -7.22 -18.90 -28.44
N ASP A 467 -6.30 -18.85 -29.37
CA ASP A 467 -4.99 -18.23 -29.30
C ASP A 467 -5.07 -16.72 -29.02
N LYS A 468 -5.04 -16.36 -27.73
CA LYS A 468 -4.88 -14.98 -27.24
C LYS A 468 -3.41 -14.52 -27.24
N MET A 469 -2.45 -15.41 -27.52
CA MET A 469 -1.02 -15.07 -27.49
C MET A 469 -0.64 -14.10 -28.61
N ALA A 470 -1.34 -14.16 -29.75
CA ALA A 470 -1.10 -13.26 -30.88
C ALA A 470 -1.47 -11.79 -30.60
N GLN A 471 -2.40 -11.51 -29.67
CA GLN A 471 -2.80 -10.13 -29.35
C GLN A 471 -1.88 -9.44 -28.35
N LEU A 472 -1.14 -10.20 -27.52
CA LEU A 472 -0.20 -9.62 -26.56
C LEU A 472 1.14 -9.26 -27.20
N ALA A 473 1.55 -9.97 -28.25
CA ALA A 473 2.79 -9.65 -28.99
C ALA A 473 2.74 -8.26 -29.67
N ALA A 474 1.55 -7.74 -29.97
CA ALA A 474 1.38 -6.41 -30.58
C ALA A 474 1.58 -5.23 -29.59
N TYR A 475 1.62 -5.49 -28.28
CA TYR A 475 1.84 -4.44 -27.26
C TYR A 475 3.31 -4.26 -26.85
N PHE A 476 4.21 -5.13 -27.32
CA PHE A 476 5.62 -5.17 -26.88
C PHE A 476 6.64 -5.01 -28.01
N VAL A 477 6.23 -4.51 -29.18
CA VAL A 477 7.14 -4.11 -30.27
C VAL A 477 7.17 -2.60 -30.39
#